data_AF-A0A7W1G5A8-F1
#
_entry.id   AF-A0A7W1G5A8-F1
#
_cell.length_a   1.000
_cell.length_b   1.000
_cell.length_c   1.000
_cell.angle_alpha   90.00
_cell.angle_beta   90.00
_cell.angle_gamma   90.00
#
_symmetry.space_group_name_H-M   'P 1'
#
loop_
_entity.id
_entity.type
_entity.pdbx_description
1 polymer ?
#
loop_
_entity_poly.entity_id
_entity_poly.type
_entity_poly.pdbx_seq_one_letter_code
_entity_poly.pdbx_strand_id
1 'polypeptide(L)' 'RSVGDVEQSCDVSVVLVSRGQERDFHPDSARVLAAGDHLAVLGKPSQMQRVAKGGR' A
#
# COMPACT_ATOMS: atom_id res chain seq x y z
N ARG A 1 -8.06 5.82 2.06
CA ARG A 1 -6.63 6.23 1.96
C ARG A 1 -6.16 5.90 0.55
N SER A 2 -5.41 6.77 -0.11
CA SER A 2 -4.84 6.48 -1.43
C SER A 2 -3.54 5.67 -1.32
N VAL A 3 -3.07 5.12 -2.43
CA VAL A 3 -1.73 4.52 -2.51
C VAL A 3 -0.66 5.56 -2.18
N GLY A 4 -0.74 6.75 -2.79
CA GLY A 4 0.23 7.83 -2.56
C GLY A 4 0.31 8.27 -1.10
N ASP A 5 -0.83 8.29 -0.39
CA ASP A 5 -0.84 8.61 1.05
C ASP A 5 -0.02 7.58 1.85
N VAL A 6 -0.15 6.28 1.51
CA VAL A 6 0.61 5.21 2.19
C VAL A 6 2.09 5.35 1.87
N GLU A 7 2.44 5.49 0.60
CA GLU A 7 3.82 5.60 0.14
C GLU A 7 4.54 6.78 0.80
N GLN A 8 3.90 7.96 0.82
CA GLN A 8 4.49 9.16 1.39
C GLN A 8 4.55 9.13 2.93
N SER A 9 3.46 8.72 3.60
CA SER A 9 3.41 8.73 5.08
C SER A 9 4.29 7.65 5.72
N CYS A 10 4.42 6.51 5.05
CA CYS A 10 5.21 5.39 5.54
C CYS A 10 6.61 5.30 4.93
N ASP A 11 6.91 6.13 3.92
CA ASP A 11 8.17 6.14 3.16
C ASP A 11 8.45 4.75 2.57
N VAL A 12 7.52 4.27 1.76
CA VAL A 12 7.53 2.94 1.12
C VAL A 12 7.07 3.04 -0.33
N SER A 13 7.26 1.98 -1.11
CA SER A 13 6.65 1.84 -2.43
C SER A 13 5.64 0.71 -2.46
N VAL A 14 4.44 0.97 -2.94
CA VAL A 14 3.41 -0.04 -3.21
C VAL A 14 3.56 -0.49 -4.65
N VAL A 15 3.89 -1.77 -4.83
CA VAL A 15 4.13 -2.35 -6.17
C VAL A 15 2.98 -3.22 -6.66
N LEU A 16 2.04 -3.56 -5.78
CA LEU A 16 0.83 -4.31 -6.12
C LEU A 16 -0.32 -3.92 -5.20
N VAL A 17 -1.49 -3.73 -5.78
CA VAL A 17 -2.79 -3.80 -5.08
C VAL A 17 -3.58 -4.96 -5.67
N SER A 18 -4.11 -5.83 -4.82
CA SER A 18 -4.94 -6.96 -5.23
C SER A 18 -6.26 -6.94 -4.48
N ARG A 19 -7.37 -7.06 -5.23
CA ARG A 19 -8.73 -7.15 -4.69
C ARG A 19 -9.46 -8.30 -5.36
N GLY A 20 -9.59 -9.43 -4.65
CA GLY A 20 -10.13 -10.65 -5.25
C GLY A 20 -9.26 -11.12 -6.43
N GLN A 21 -9.83 -11.10 -7.64
CA GLN A 21 -9.12 -11.48 -8.87
C GLN A 21 -8.44 -10.29 -9.59
N GLU A 22 -8.77 -9.05 -9.22
CA GLU A 22 -8.14 -7.86 -9.78
C GLU A 22 -6.73 -7.68 -9.20
N ARG A 23 -5.76 -7.44 -10.09
CA ARG A 23 -4.36 -7.16 -9.73
C ARG A 23 -3.89 -5.94 -10.49
N ASP A 24 -3.44 -4.94 -9.75
CA ASP A 24 -2.89 -3.70 -10.27
C ASP A 24 -1.42 -3.60 -9.87
N PHE A 25 -0.53 -3.75 -10.85
CA PHE A 25 0.92 -3.72 -10.66
C PHE A 25 1.43 -2.31 -10.91
N HIS A 26 2.18 -1.76 -9.95
CA HIS A 26 2.57 -0.34 -9.93
C HIS A 26 1.35 0.59 -10.04
N PRO A 27 0.40 0.51 -9.08
CA PRO A 27 -0.82 1.30 -9.12
C PRO A 27 -0.53 2.80 -9.11
N ASP A 28 -1.43 3.58 -9.70
CA ASP A 28 -1.37 5.04 -9.61
C ASP A 28 -1.47 5.49 -8.14
N SER A 29 -0.72 6.53 -7.78
CA SER A 29 -0.80 7.19 -6.47
C SER A 29 -2.23 7.57 -6.05
N ALA A 30 -3.11 7.91 -7.01
CA ALA A 30 -4.50 8.26 -6.77
C ALA A 30 -5.41 7.05 -6.52
N ARG A 31 -4.92 5.81 -6.70
CA ARG A 31 -5.68 4.59 -6.45
C ARG A 31 -6.16 4.55 -5.00
N VAL A 32 -7.48 4.46 -4.83
CA VAL A 32 -8.11 4.37 -3.51
C VAL A 32 -8.08 2.94 -2.99
N LEU A 33 -7.49 2.78 -1.81
CA LEU A 33 -7.45 1.51 -1.08
C LEU A 33 -8.75 1.28 -0.32
N ALA A 34 -9.23 0.05 -0.34
CA ALA A 34 -10.39 -0.42 0.41
C ALA A 34 -10.00 -1.50 1.43
N ALA A 35 -10.87 -1.70 2.43
CA ALA A 35 -10.69 -2.81 3.36
C ALA A 35 -10.75 -4.15 2.62
N GLY A 36 -9.84 -5.06 2.98
CA GLY A 36 -9.67 -6.35 2.29
C GLY A 36 -8.74 -6.32 1.08
N ASP A 37 -8.23 -5.15 0.69
CA ASP A 37 -7.15 -5.09 -0.31
C ASP A 37 -5.87 -5.70 0.25
N HIS A 38 -5.19 -6.47 -0.60
CA HIS A 38 -3.85 -6.96 -0.34
C HIS A 38 -2.82 -6.07 -1.04
N LEU A 39 -1.78 -5.70 -0.31
CA LEU A 39 -0.71 -4.83 -0.79
C LEU A 39 0.61 -5.58 -0.81
N ALA A 40 1.35 -5.49 -1.91
CA ALA A 40 2.79 -5.78 -1.89
C ALA A 40 3.55 -4.46 -1.76
N VAL A 41 4.40 -4.37 -0.75
CA VAL A 41 5.09 -3.14 -0.37
C VAL A 41 6.58 -3.40 -0.28
N LEU A 42 7.38 -2.50 -0.85
CA LEU A 42 8.84 -2.48 -0.74
C LEU A 42 9.29 -1.38 0.21
N GLY A 43 10.23 -1.74 1.10
CA GLY A 43 10.83 -0.83 2.06
C GLY A 43 11.70 -1.57 3.08
N LYS A 44 12.31 -0.80 3.98
CA LYS A 44 13.12 -1.25 5.11
C LYS A 44 12.22 -1.80 6.24
N PRO A 45 12.74 -2.67 7.12
CA PRO A 45 11.97 -3.22 8.24
C PRO A 45 11.30 -2.15 9.14
N SER A 46 11.97 -1.01 9.39
CA SER A 46 11.42 0.10 10.18
C SER A 46 10.25 0.82 9.49
N GLN A 47 10.22 0.85 8.16
CA GLN A 47 9.11 1.38 7.37
C GLN A 47 7.91 0.42 7.41
N MET A 48 8.14 -0.90 7.33
CA MET A 48 7.07 -1.91 7.44
C MET A 48 6.33 -1.85 8.77
N GLN A 49 7.03 -1.54 9.87
CA GLN A 49 6.38 -1.34 11.17
C GLN A 49 5.43 -0.13 11.17
N ARG A 50 5.70 0.91 10.38
CA ARG A 50 4.79 2.07 10.23
C ARG A 50 3.55 1.68 9.45
N VAL A 51 3.71 0.94 8.34
CA VAL A 51 2.59 0.42 7.54
C VAL A 51 1.67 -0.46 8.40
N ALA A 52 2.23 -1.40 9.17
CA ALA A 52 1.45 -2.31 10.02
C ALA A 52 0.70 -1.59 11.15
N LYS A 53 1.22 -0.48 11.68
CA LYS A 53 0.56 0.32 12.71
C LYS A 53 -0.53 1.24 12.14
N GLY A 54 -0.39 1.66 10.89
CA GLY A 54 -1.30 2.59 10.22
C GLY A 54 -2.56 1.97 9.62
N GLY A 55 -2.78 0.67 9.78
CA GLY A 55 -3.92 -0.09 9.24
C GLY A 55 -5.08 -0.33 10.21
N ARG A 56 -5.25 0.53 11.23
CA ARG A 56 -6.42 0.49 12.13
C ARG A 56 -7.52 1.43 11.65
#